data_AF-A0A2C5YFH6-F1
#
_entry.id   AF-A0A2C5YFH6-F1
#
_cell.length_a   1.000
_cell.length_b   1.000
_cell.length_c   1.000
_cell.angle_alpha   90.00
_cell.angle_beta   90.00
_cell.angle_gamma   90.00
#
_symmetry.space_group_name_H-M   'P 1'
#
loop_
_entity.id
_entity.type
_entity.pdbx_description
1 polymer ?
#
loop_
_entity_poly.entity_id
_entity_poly.type
_entity_poly.pdbx_seq_one_letter_code
_entity_poly.pdbx_strand_id
1 'polypeptide(L)'
;MIPRYDKAACGGRGDRLPRESWLSVNQPGEPAVDVVILEGWCLGFRALSDAEVEARWRAPSRTLRKHRLEHLLVVNDMLRGYEGLTDHVHAWIHVDAEDTECVYAWRQEQEDGLRVERRDPHAGMTPEQVLDFVDGYYPAYELYTPGIRAGVLPHRPGCQLRLIVGRDRAVKQVVRI
;
A
#
# COMPACT_ATOMS: atom_id res chain seq x y z
N MET A 1 -23.04 -1.97 3.94
CA MET A 1 -22.63 -2.42 2.59
C MET A 1 -21.19 -2.01 2.34
N ILE A 2 -20.40 -2.86 1.70
CA ILE A 2 -18.98 -2.65 1.39
C ILE A 2 -18.82 -2.59 -0.14
N PRO A 3 -18.24 -1.51 -0.69
CA PRO A 3 -18.10 -1.36 -2.14
C PRO A 3 -17.15 -2.39 -2.72
N ARG A 4 -17.38 -2.74 -3.99
CA ARG A 4 -16.47 -3.57 -4.78
C ARG A 4 -15.93 -2.78 -5.97
N TYR A 5 -14.66 -3.02 -6.30
CA TYR A 5 -13.97 -2.38 -7.41
C TYR A 5 -13.49 -3.45 -8.39
N ASP A 6 -13.80 -3.29 -9.67
CA ASP A 6 -13.27 -4.14 -10.73
C ASP A 6 -12.09 -3.42 -11.38
N LYS A 7 -10.88 -3.97 -11.24
CA LYS A 7 -9.66 -3.41 -11.82
C LYS A 7 -9.58 -3.59 -13.34
N ALA A 8 -10.28 -4.58 -13.90
CA ALA A 8 -10.23 -4.90 -15.33
C ALA A 8 -11.21 -4.04 -16.16
N ALA A 9 -12.20 -3.42 -15.52
CA ALA A 9 -13.17 -2.56 -16.17
C ALA A 9 -12.52 -1.42 -16.96
N CYS A 10 -13.24 -0.92 -17.97
CA CYS A 10 -12.83 0.22 -18.81
C CYS A 10 -11.43 0.08 -19.45
N GLY A 11 -11.04 -1.14 -19.83
CA GLY A 11 -9.74 -1.44 -20.44
C GLY A 11 -8.58 -1.40 -19.44
N GLY A 12 -8.81 -1.86 -18.21
CA GLY A 12 -7.77 -1.90 -17.16
C GLY A 12 -7.61 -0.61 -16.35
N ARG A 13 -8.44 0.41 -16.61
CA ARG A 13 -8.50 1.64 -15.78
C ARG A 13 -9.30 1.43 -14.49
N GLY A 14 -10.15 0.41 -14.50
CA GLY A 14 -11.00 0.01 -13.40
C GLY A 14 -12.20 0.92 -13.19
N ASP A 15 -13.20 0.39 -12.49
CA ASP A 15 -14.39 1.13 -12.07
C ASP A 15 -15.04 0.46 -10.84
N ARG A 16 -15.87 1.22 -10.13
CA ARG A 16 -16.67 0.70 -9.03
C ARG A 16 -17.82 -0.14 -9.58
N LEU A 17 -18.01 -1.33 -9.03
CA LEU A 17 -19.17 -2.16 -9.39
C LEU A 17 -20.48 -1.52 -8.90
N PRO A 18 -21.62 -1.80 -9.58
CA PRO A 18 -22.94 -1.36 -9.15
C PRO A 18 -23.24 -1.72 -7.70
N ARG A 19 -24.06 -0.92 -7.02
CA ARG A 19 -24.34 -1.05 -5.58
C ARG A 19 -24.97 -2.39 -5.21
N GLU A 20 -25.66 -3.01 -6.16
CA GLU A 20 -26.30 -4.32 -6.06
C GLU A 20 -25.26 -5.45 -5.93
N SER A 21 -24.02 -5.20 -6.38
CA SER A 21 -22.90 -6.12 -6.22
C SER A 21 -22.13 -5.92 -4.91
N TRP A 22 -22.49 -4.92 -4.11
CA TRP A 22 -21.79 -4.62 -2.85
C TRP A 22 -22.18 -5.61 -1.78
N LEU A 23 -21.23 -5.91 -0.89
CA LEU A 23 -21.47 -6.86 0.19
C LEU A 23 -22.25 -6.18 1.31
N SER A 24 -23.49 -6.62 1.55
CA SER A 24 -24.21 -6.30 2.78
C SER A 24 -23.67 -7.14 3.93
N VAL A 25 -23.48 -6.51 5.09
CA VAL A 25 -23.02 -7.15 6.33
C VAL A 25 -23.92 -6.69 7.46
N ASN A 26 -23.97 -7.45 8.56
CA ASN A 26 -24.80 -7.17 9.74
C ASN A 26 -26.28 -6.95 9.38
N GLN A 27 -26.84 -7.73 8.46
CA GLN A 27 -28.29 -7.66 8.18
C GLN A 27 -29.10 -8.20 9.36
N PRO A 28 -30.38 -7.80 9.52
CA PRO A 28 -31.24 -8.34 10.58
C PRO A 28 -31.30 -9.88 10.54
N GLY A 29 -30.91 -10.53 11.63
CA GLY A 29 -30.86 -11.99 11.74
C GLY A 29 -29.50 -12.62 11.38
N GLU A 30 -28.55 -11.85 10.86
CA GLU A 30 -27.16 -12.30 10.70
C GLU A 30 -26.36 -12.09 11.99
N PRO A 31 -25.40 -12.98 12.29
CA PRO A 31 -24.40 -12.73 13.33
C PRO A 31 -23.65 -11.43 13.02
N ALA A 32 -23.41 -10.63 14.06
CA ALA A 32 -22.61 -9.42 13.93
C ALA A 32 -21.15 -9.78 13.63
N VAL A 33 -20.49 -8.97 12.79
CA VAL A 33 -19.06 -9.10 12.52
C VAL A 33 -18.24 -8.82 13.79
N ASP A 34 -17.45 -9.80 14.23
CA ASP A 34 -16.56 -9.66 15.39
C ASP A 34 -15.25 -8.90 15.07
N VAL A 35 -14.72 -9.12 13.86
CA VAL A 35 -13.42 -8.57 13.43
C VAL A 35 -13.52 -8.02 12.01
N VAL A 36 -13.05 -6.78 11.83
CA VAL A 36 -12.89 -6.16 10.51
C VAL A 36 -11.40 -6.10 10.18
N ILE A 37 -11.02 -6.71 9.06
CA ILE A 37 -9.68 -6.56 8.48
C ILE A 37 -9.76 -5.46 7.43
N LEU A 38 -9.03 -4.37 7.65
CA LEU A 38 -8.81 -3.32 6.68
C LEU A 38 -7.35 -3.39 6.22
N GLU A 39 -7.13 -3.61 4.93
CA GLU A 39 -5.81 -3.77 4.33
C GLU A 39 -5.60 -2.82 3.15
N GLY A 40 -4.35 -2.46 2.90
CA GLY A 40 -3.95 -1.59 1.82
C GLY A 40 -2.49 -1.17 1.92
N TRP A 41 -1.85 -0.99 0.77
CA TRP A 41 -0.39 -0.80 0.66
C TRP A 41 0.13 0.50 1.29
N CYS A 42 -0.71 1.54 1.36
CA CYS A 42 -0.35 2.86 1.91
C CYS A 42 -1.05 3.17 3.23
N LEU A 43 -1.79 2.22 3.80
CA LEU A 43 -2.46 2.45 5.08
C LEU A 43 -1.39 2.72 6.15
N GLY A 44 -1.63 3.72 7.00
CA GLY A 44 -0.71 4.11 8.07
C GLY A 44 0.45 5.02 7.63
N PHE A 45 0.58 5.31 6.33
CA PHE A 45 1.43 6.41 5.89
C PHE A 45 0.85 7.74 6.40
N ARG A 46 1.73 8.64 6.83
CA ARG A 46 1.37 9.96 7.34
C ARG A 46 2.02 11.04 6.52
N ALA A 47 1.26 12.10 6.28
CA ALA A 47 1.78 13.26 5.58
C ALA A 47 2.95 13.87 6.35
N LEU A 48 3.92 14.38 5.60
CA LEU A 48 5.07 15.10 6.10
C LEU A 48 4.81 16.61 6.02
N SER A 49 5.67 17.41 6.65
CA SER A 49 5.71 18.84 6.30
C SER A 49 6.25 19.03 4.89
N ASP A 50 5.83 20.10 4.21
CA ASP A 50 6.29 20.41 2.85
C ASP A 50 7.82 20.57 2.78
N ALA A 51 8.41 21.14 3.84
CA ALA A 51 9.86 21.26 3.99
C ALA A 51 10.58 19.90 4.06
N GLU A 52 9.99 18.91 4.74
CA GLU A 52 10.53 17.55 4.80
C GLU A 52 10.40 16.82 3.46
N VAL A 53 9.28 17.00 2.74
CA VAL A 53 9.11 16.45 1.38
C VAL A 53 10.17 17.04 0.46
N GLU A 54 10.36 18.35 0.48
CA GLU A 54 11.35 19.05 -0.34
C GLU A 54 12.79 18.62 0.02
N ALA A 55 13.10 18.49 1.31
CA ALA A 55 14.41 18.01 1.77
C ALA A 55 14.70 16.59 1.26
N ARG A 56 13.73 15.67 1.35
CA ARG A 56 13.87 14.30 0.80
C ARG A 56 13.98 14.30 -0.72
N TRP A 57 13.23 15.16 -1.41
CA TRP A 57 13.31 15.30 -2.86
C TRP A 57 14.68 15.81 -3.34
N ARG A 58 15.34 16.70 -2.58
CA ARG A 58 16.70 17.18 -2.88
C ARG A 58 17.78 16.12 -2.62
N ALA A 59 17.54 15.18 -1.72
CA ALA A 59 18.49 14.12 -1.39
C ALA A 59 18.58 13.06 -2.51
N PRO A 60 19.65 12.24 -2.54
CA PRO A 60 19.70 11.07 -3.41
C PRO A 60 18.51 10.14 -3.13
N SER A 61 17.78 9.81 -4.19
CA SER A 61 16.58 8.98 -4.16
C SER A 61 16.52 8.15 -5.43
N ARG A 62 15.77 7.05 -5.40
CA ARG A 62 15.50 6.22 -6.57
C ARG A 62 14.47 6.88 -7.48
N THR A 63 13.35 7.36 -6.93
CA THR A 63 12.21 7.82 -7.74
C THR A 63 11.77 9.25 -7.43
N LEU A 64 12.02 9.81 -6.24
CA LEU A 64 11.54 11.17 -5.91
C LEU A 64 11.90 12.23 -6.99
N ARG A 65 13.16 12.26 -7.44
CA ARG A 65 13.63 13.22 -8.47
C ARG A 65 13.14 12.93 -9.89
N LYS A 66 12.47 11.80 -10.14
CA LYS A 66 11.76 11.53 -11.40
C LYS A 66 10.43 12.27 -11.46
N HIS A 67 9.96 12.84 -10.35
CA HIS A 67 8.76 13.65 -10.27
C HIS A 67 9.09 15.10 -9.96
N ARG A 68 8.24 16.02 -10.45
CA ARG A 68 8.27 17.41 -10.01
C ARG A 68 7.86 17.47 -8.54
N LEU A 69 8.51 18.32 -7.75
CA LEU A 69 8.20 18.49 -6.32
C LEU A 69 6.71 18.75 -6.08
N GLU A 70 6.08 19.58 -6.92
CA GLU A 70 4.65 19.90 -6.84
C GLU A 70 3.75 18.66 -6.89
N HIS A 71 4.10 17.62 -7.66
CA HIS A 71 3.32 16.38 -7.71
C HIS A 71 3.40 15.61 -6.40
N LEU A 72 4.59 15.58 -5.78
CA LEU A 72 4.80 14.92 -4.49
C LEU A 72 4.07 15.66 -3.38
N LEU A 73 4.06 16.99 -3.40
CA LEU A 73 3.30 17.82 -2.45
C LEU A 73 1.79 17.60 -2.58
N VAL A 74 1.26 17.47 -3.80
CA VAL A 74 -0.16 17.12 -4.01
C VAL A 74 -0.50 15.76 -3.37
N VAL A 75 0.32 14.73 -3.61
CA VAL A 75 0.09 13.41 -2.99
C VAL A 75 0.21 13.47 -1.47
N ASN A 76 1.18 14.21 -0.95
CA ASN A 76 1.37 14.43 0.48
C ASN A 76 0.16 15.12 1.13
N ASP A 77 -0.43 16.11 0.45
CA ASP A 77 -1.63 16.79 0.91
C ASP A 77 -2.86 15.87 0.90
N MET A 78 -3.06 15.10 -0.17
CA MET A 78 -4.15 14.12 -0.25
C MET A 78 -4.05 13.06 0.86
N LEU A 79 -2.84 12.69 1.26
CA LEU A 79 -2.60 11.74 2.35
C LEU A 79 -3.11 12.27 3.71
N ARG A 80 -3.19 13.58 3.92
CA ARG A 80 -3.76 14.18 5.15
C ARG A 80 -5.21 13.75 5.38
N GLY A 81 -5.96 13.52 4.30
CA GLY A 81 -7.33 13.01 4.35
C GLY A 81 -7.47 11.62 4.98
N TYR A 82 -6.37 10.89 5.18
CA TYR A 82 -6.33 9.55 5.77
C TYR A 82 -5.88 9.53 7.24
N GLU A 83 -5.46 10.66 7.83
CA GLU A 83 -4.87 10.69 9.18
C GLU A 83 -5.81 10.16 10.27
N GLY A 84 -7.12 10.40 10.15
CA GLY A 84 -8.13 9.90 11.10
C GLY A 84 -8.43 8.40 10.98
N LEU A 85 -7.91 7.70 9.96
CA LEU A 85 -8.22 6.28 9.76
C LEU A 85 -7.69 5.43 10.92
N THR A 86 -6.50 5.75 11.44
CA THR A 86 -5.85 4.98 12.51
C THR A 86 -6.60 5.06 13.83
N ASP A 87 -7.44 6.08 14.03
CA ASP A 87 -8.23 6.25 15.27
C ASP A 87 -9.30 5.16 15.41
N HIS A 88 -9.68 4.51 14.32
CA HIS A 88 -10.65 3.42 14.28
C HIS A 88 -9.99 2.03 14.35
N VAL A 89 -8.66 1.96 14.35
CA VAL A 89 -7.92 0.69 14.31
C VAL A 89 -7.50 0.26 15.72
N HIS A 90 -7.75 -1.01 16.04
CA HIS A 90 -7.46 -1.57 17.37
C HIS A 90 -6.10 -2.24 17.48
N ALA A 91 -5.64 -2.84 16.39
CA ALA A 91 -4.35 -3.50 16.26
C ALA A 91 -3.84 -3.32 14.83
N TRP A 92 -2.53 -3.29 14.66
CA TRP A 92 -1.89 -3.07 13.38
C TRP A 92 -0.91 -4.19 13.04
N ILE A 93 -0.99 -4.73 11.82
CA ILE A 93 0.00 -5.68 11.29
C ILE A 93 0.66 -5.03 10.09
N HIS A 94 1.96 -4.76 10.20
CA HIS A 94 2.78 -4.19 9.14
C HIS A 94 3.72 -5.28 8.60
N VAL A 95 3.48 -5.74 7.37
CA VAL A 95 4.42 -6.59 6.64
C VAL A 95 5.41 -5.67 5.95
N ASP A 96 6.63 -5.60 6.48
CA ASP A 96 7.68 -4.69 6.02
C ASP A 96 8.79 -5.48 5.33
N ALA A 97 9.28 -4.98 4.21
CA ALA A 97 10.43 -5.59 3.56
C ALA A 97 11.72 -5.17 4.29
N GLU A 98 12.66 -6.09 4.45
CA GLU A 98 14.01 -5.77 4.94
C GLU A 98 14.66 -4.69 4.05
N ASP A 99 14.40 -4.78 2.74
CA ASP A 99 14.70 -3.78 1.72
C ASP A 99 13.43 -3.52 0.90
N THR A 100 12.98 -2.26 0.87
CA THR A 100 11.79 -1.85 0.11
C THR A 100 11.96 -2.09 -1.39
N GLU A 101 13.18 -2.15 -1.94
CA GLU A 101 13.42 -2.50 -3.35
C GLU A 101 12.96 -3.94 -3.70
N CYS A 102 12.71 -4.82 -2.73
CA CYS A 102 12.13 -6.14 -2.99
C CYS A 102 10.80 -6.07 -3.74
N VAL A 103 10.05 -4.96 -3.62
CA VAL A 103 8.75 -4.77 -4.28
C VAL A 103 8.83 -4.83 -5.81
N TYR A 104 9.96 -4.40 -6.42
CA TYR A 104 10.15 -4.50 -7.87
C TYR A 104 10.14 -5.95 -8.32
N ALA A 105 10.91 -6.78 -7.61
CA ALA A 105 11.08 -8.17 -7.95
C ALA A 105 9.85 -9.00 -7.57
N TRP A 106 9.18 -8.68 -6.46
CA TRP A 106 7.89 -9.30 -6.12
C TRP A 106 6.78 -8.98 -7.12
N ARG A 107 6.74 -7.75 -7.63
CA ARG A 107 5.77 -7.37 -8.67
C ARG A 107 6.05 -8.09 -9.99
N GLN A 108 7.32 -8.23 -10.36
CA GLN A 108 7.71 -9.02 -11.53
C GLN A 108 7.26 -10.48 -11.41
N GLU A 109 7.53 -11.13 -10.27
CA GLU A 109 7.11 -12.51 -10.02
C GLU A 109 5.59 -12.69 -10.12
N GLN A 110 4.80 -11.69 -9.73
CA GLN A 110 3.36 -11.72 -9.88
C GLN A 110 2.93 -11.72 -11.35
N GLU A 111 3.54 -10.87 -12.19
CA GLU A 111 3.26 -10.85 -13.63
C GLU A 111 3.76 -12.13 -14.33
N ASP A 112 4.89 -12.69 -13.90
CA ASP A 112 5.39 -13.98 -14.38
C ASP A 112 4.41 -15.11 -14.05
N GLY A 113 3.88 -15.14 -12.82
CA GLY A 113 2.83 -16.07 -12.40
C GLY A 113 1.55 -15.93 -13.22
N LEU A 114 1.12 -14.70 -13.52
CA LEU A 114 -0.06 -14.42 -14.35
C LEU A 114 0.08 -15.00 -15.77
N ARG A 115 1.26 -14.87 -16.39
CA ARG A 115 1.52 -15.43 -17.73
C ARG A 115 1.44 -16.95 -17.73
N VAL A 116 1.98 -17.59 -16.69
CA VAL A 116 1.89 -19.06 -16.53
C VAL A 116 0.44 -19.51 -16.33
N GLU A 117 -0.30 -18.84 -15.44
CA GLU A 117 -1.71 -19.16 -15.14
C GLU A 117 -2.58 -19.06 -16.39
N ARG A 118 -2.39 -17.99 -17.18
CA ARG A 118 -3.15 -17.76 -18.42
C ARG A 118 -2.63 -18.53 -19.62
N ARG A 119 -1.46 -19.19 -19.51
CA ARG A 119 -0.74 -19.83 -20.62
C ARG A 119 -0.54 -18.87 -21.80
N ASP A 120 -0.27 -17.61 -21.49
CA ASP A 120 -0.12 -16.53 -22.45
C ASP A 120 1.14 -15.71 -22.13
N PRO A 121 2.20 -15.77 -22.96
CA PRO A 121 3.43 -15.01 -22.74
C PRO A 121 3.25 -13.49 -22.90
N HIS A 122 2.11 -13.03 -23.42
CA HIS A 122 1.77 -11.63 -23.59
C HIS A 122 0.75 -11.12 -22.56
N ALA A 123 0.32 -11.96 -21.62
CA ALA A 123 -0.56 -11.52 -20.55
C ALA A 123 0.19 -10.61 -19.56
N GLY A 124 -0.50 -9.58 -19.08
CA GLY A 124 0.03 -8.68 -18.07
C GLY A 124 1.01 -7.63 -18.60
N MET A 125 1.81 -7.08 -17.70
CA MET A 125 2.81 -6.03 -17.98
C MET A 125 4.13 -6.65 -18.43
N THR A 126 4.88 -5.99 -19.32
CA THR A 126 6.29 -6.35 -19.59
C THR A 126 7.19 -5.98 -18.40
N PRO A 127 8.44 -6.50 -18.32
CA PRO A 127 9.36 -6.09 -17.26
C PRO A 127 9.60 -4.58 -17.16
N GLU A 128 9.65 -3.88 -18.29
CA GLU A 128 9.77 -2.43 -18.34
C GLU A 128 8.52 -1.75 -17.80
N GLN A 129 7.34 -2.24 -18.17
CA GLN A 129 6.07 -1.73 -17.64
C GLN A 129 5.92 -2.00 -16.14
N VAL A 130 6.44 -3.10 -15.62
CA VAL A 130 6.49 -3.38 -14.18
C VAL A 130 7.35 -2.34 -13.48
N LEU A 131 8.52 -2.01 -14.03
CA LEU A 131 9.39 -0.99 -13.46
C LEU A 131 8.70 0.38 -13.42
N ASP A 132 8.11 0.81 -14.52
CA ASP A 132 7.36 2.07 -14.60
C ASP A 132 6.16 2.08 -13.65
N PHE A 133 5.45 0.95 -13.55
CA PHE A 133 4.32 0.79 -12.63
C PHE A 133 4.79 0.97 -11.19
N VAL A 134 5.80 0.22 -10.75
CA VAL A 134 6.31 0.28 -9.37
C VAL A 134 6.90 1.65 -9.05
N ASP A 135 7.58 2.29 -10.01
CA ASP A 135 8.10 3.66 -9.88
C ASP A 135 6.99 4.68 -9.58
N GLY A 136 5.74 4.44 -9.97
CA GLY A 136 4.60 5.27 -9.58
C GLY A 136 4.21 5.18 -8.10
N TYR A 137 4.54 4.08 -7.43
CA TYR A 137 4.23 3.85 -6.00
C TYR A 137 5.45 4.09 -5.10
N TYR A 138 6.65 3.83 -5.63
CA TYR A 138 7.90 3.88 -4.88
C TYR A 138 8.17 5.21 -4.14
N PRO A 139 7.81 6.40 -4.67
CA PRO A 139 7.95 7.67 -3.96
C PRO A 139 7.30 7.67 -2.59
N ALA A 140 6.17 7.00 -2.43
CA ALA A 140 5.47 6.92 -1.16
C ALA A 140 6.24 6.07 -0.13
N TYR A 141 6.93 5.01 -0.58
CA TYR A 141 7.83 4.25 0.31
C TYR A 141 9.03 5.11 0.74
N GLU A 142 9.66 5.83 -0.20
CA GLU A 142 10.80 6.71 0.10
C GLU A 142 10.43 7.84 1.09
N LEU A 143 9.20 8.36 1.02
CA LEU A 143 8.73 9.44 1.89
C LEU A 143 8.19 8.94 3.24
N TYR A 144 7.32 7.93 3.24
CA TYR A 144 6.41 7.68 4.37
C TYR A 144 6.72 6.40 5.15
N THR A 145 7.52 5.48 4.62
CA THR A 145 7.91 4.24 5.32
C THR A 145 8.54 4.49 6.70
N PRO A 146 9.38 5.53 6.93
CA PRO A 146 9.89 5.81 8.27
C PRO A 146 8.79 6.03 9.32
N GLY A 147 7.67 6.67 8.96
CA GLY A 147 6.57 6.96 9.88
C GLY A 147 5.87 5.68 10.37
N ILE A 148 5.47 4.80 9.45
CA ILE A 148 4.83 3.53 9.81
C ILE A 148 5.77 2.59 10.57
N ARG A 149 7.08 2.64 10.29
CA ARG A 149 8.11 1.88 11.03
C ARG A 149 8.29 2.37 12.47
N ALA A 150 8.02 3.64 12.75
CA ALA A 150 8.07 4.21 14.09
C ALA A 150 6.81 3.91 14.92
N GLY A 151 5.69 3.62 14.27
CA GLY A 151 4.43 3.25 14.91
C GLY A 151 3.28 4.17 14.51
N VAL A 152 2.11 3.60 14.27
CA VAL A 152 0.91 4.34 13.83
C VAL A 152 -0.19 4.42 14.87
N LEU A 153 -0.04 3.70 16.00
CA LEU A 153 -0.99 3.68 17.12
C LEU A 153 -0.36 4.27 18.40
N PRO A 154 -0.07 5.59 18.45
CA PRO A 154 0.67 6.20 19.56
C PRO A 154 -0.03 6.08 20.92
N HIS A 155 -1.37 5.93 20.92
CA HIS A 155 -2.18 5.80 22.13
C HIS A 155 -2.40 4.34 22.55
N ARG A 156 -1.84 3.37 21.82
CA ARG A 156 -1.99 1.92 22.09
C ARG A 156 -0.64 1.20 21.91
N PRO A 157 0.33 1.43 22.81
CA PRO A 157 1.64 0.79 22.74
C PRO A 157 1.50 -0.74 22.82
N GLY A 158 2.29 -1.45 22.03
CA GLY A 158 2.24 -2.91 21.93
C GLY A 158 1.07 -3.46 21.09
N CYS A 159 0.28 -2.60 20.45
CA CYS A 159 -0.79 -3.00 19.53
C CYS A 159 -0.37 -2.97 18.06
N GLN A 160 0.90 -2.71 17.75
CA GLN A 160 1.44 -2.85 16.40
C GLN A 160 2.49 -3.97 16.33
N LEU A 161 2.30 -4.86 15.35
CA LEU A 161 3.23 -5.94 15.02
C LEU A 161 3.85 -5.64 13.65
N ARG A 162 5.17 -5.48 13.61
CA ARG A 162 5.95 -5.32 12.37
C ARG A 162 6.67 -6.63 12.07
N LEU A 163 6.28 -7.26 10.96
CA LEU A 163 6.88 -8.47 10.43
C LEU A 163 7.87 -8.07 9.34
N ILE A 164 9.16 -8.12 9.64
CA ILE A 164 10.20 -7.82 8.66
C ILE A 164 10.47 -9.09 7.85
N VAL A 165 10.21 -9.03 6.55
CA VAL A 165 10.35 -10.16 5.63
C VAL A 165 11.52 -9.96 4.69
N GLY A 166 12.20 -11.06 4.37
CA GLY A 166 13.27 -11.04 3.38
C GLY A 166 12.76 -11.14 1.95
N ARG A 167 13.66 -11.11 0.96
CA ARG A 167 13.32 -11.27 -0.46
C ARG A 167 12.49 -12.51 -0.79
N ASP A 168 12.65 -13.58 0.00
CA ASP A 168 11.91 -14.84 -0.05
C ASP A 168 10.51 -14.78 0.58
N ARG A 169 10.11 -13.62 1.12
CA ARG A 169 8.88 -13.36 1.91
C ARG A 169 8.83 -14.10 3.25
N ALA A 170 9.92 -14.74 3.66
CA ALA A 170 10.00 -15.36 4.98
C ALA A 170 10.23 -14.29 6.06
N VAL A 171 9.55 -14.44 7.20
CA VAL A 171 9.74 -13.55 8.36
C VAL A 171 11.16 -13.73 8.89
N LYS A 172 11.95 -12.65 8.85
CA LYS A 172 13.31 -12.59 9.40
C LYS A 172 13.31 -12.06 10.82
N GLN A 173 12.43 -11.10 11.11
CA GLN A 173 12.32 -10.49 12.42
C GLN A 173 10.87 -10.08 12.71
N VAL A 174 10.49 -10.16 13.99
CA VAL A 174 9.22 -9.66 14.51
C VAL A 174 9.52 -8.56 15.53
N VAL A 175 8.94 -7.39 15.33
CA VAL A 175 9.05 -6.24 16.23
C VAL A 175 7.67 -5.86 16.73
N ARG A 176 7.53 -5.73 18.06
CA ARG A 176 6.32 -5.21 18.69
C ARG A 176 6.53 -3.75 19.06
N ILE A 177 5.65 -2.88 18.57
CA ILE A 177 5.64 -1.42 18.77
C ILE A 177 4.41 -1.06 19.58
#